data_AF-A0A845YXP1-F1
#
_entry.id   AF-A0A845YXP1-F1
#
_cell.length_a   1.000
_cell.length_b   1.000
_cell.length_c   1.000
_cell.angle_alpha   90.00
_cell.angle_beta   90.00
_cell.angle_gamma   90.00
#
_symmetry.space_group_name_H-M   'P 1'
#
loop_
_entity.id
_entity.type
_entity.pdbx_description
1 polymer ?
#
loop_
_entity_poly.entity_id
_entity_poly.type
_entity_poly.pdbx_seq_one_letter_code
_entity_poly.pdbx_strand_id
1 'polypeptide(L)'
;MDTAKINTESVKLLSIITGNKLSKKDINPPVLFLANLVIILIGVIYADGKVAEEERARLKITLHKFIPPKGNILELTKLMIKGVLKQHLYKKIEAILTLTSPLSPPEKLLLICFGYEMSAADGNIHVREKKYLEIISRKLGIKTKHLQVLEAGFTHQENFAHKAMEEVAYLLNPARFHQLDNIFVKAASEMLNSLLPNYNQNQNQKNRLQQTVVYQKLKEFQKHKQQLHNLCSEIYQIVTLSTERDLLPNTLIFEVGKVSEKIQSQKFRVAVVGEFSQGKSTLLNALLGEEIQPVREIPCSGTITVLKYGEQKRVICRDKNGNEIEISLAEYQEKAAISESAALGNMSEELARSELESIFFEHPDLELCKNGVEIVDSPGLNEHPDRKAITQKLIKDTDAVIFLTNASRSLTQGERELLQSLKLQLNGNQIDLPADNLFVLVNFLDLVRSEKSRQQIRRSLENFVFGEKPIIGSESRLHFISAQAALDATLEDKENEYLTYFYNFTKSIENFLTVERGVVAIQQFVRKINSLIFEAIKGLEQAEKVLDGKVYLPEEAKQKILEKIGEASQGDVKILSTTEKLKDK
;
A
#
# COMPACT_ATOMS: atom_id res chain seq x y z
N MET A 1 19.25 -12.71 0.84
CA MET A 1 20.41 -13.51 0.40
C MET A 1 20.59 -13.27 -1.08
N ASP A 2 21.82 -13.08 -1.55
CA ASP A 2 22.09 -12.86 -2.98
C ASP A 2 22.63 -14.15 -3.60
N THR A 3 21.76 -14.94 -4.24
CA THR A 3 22.12 -16.22 -4.88
C THR A 3 23.08 -16.05 -6.06
N ALA A 4 23.21 -14.84 -6.62
CA ALA A 4 24.18 -14.57 -7.68
C ALA A 4 25.61 -14.69 -7.15
N LYS A 5 25.84 -14.34 -5.88
CA LYS A 5 27.14 -14.41 -5.18
C LYS A 5 27.57 -15.85 -4.80
N ILE A 6 26.73 -16.85 -5.02
CA ILE A 6 27.12 -18.25 -4.84
C ILE A 6 28.16 -18.60 -5.91
N ASN A 7 29.41 -18.76 -5.49
CA ASN A 7 30.54 -19.07 -6.35
C ASN A 7 30.83 -20.59 -6.39
N THR A 8 31.72 -21.01 -7.27
CA THR A 8 32.09 -22.42 -7.46
C THR A 8 32.68 -23.05 -6.19
N GLU A 9 33.32 -22.25 -5.35
CA GLU A 9 33.90 -22.72 -4.08
C GLU A 9 32.82 -23.00 -3.02
N SER A 10 31.80 -22.14 -2.90
CA SER A 10 30.63 -22.38 -2.06
C SER A 10 29.90 -23.67 -2.46
N VAL A 11 29.74 -23.93 -3.76
CA VAL A 11 29.14 -25.18 -4.29
C VAL A 11 29.96 -26.40 -3.91
N LYS A 12 31.31 -26.32 -4.04
CA LYS A 12 32.21 -27.41 -3.64
C LYS A 12 32.14 -27.69 -2.14
N LEU A 13 32.16 -26.64 -1.31
CA LEU A 13 32.06 -26.78 0.14
C LEU A 13 30.72 -27.39 0.55
N LEU A 14 29.61 -26.96 -0.04
CA LEU A 14 28.30 -27.56 0.22
C LEU A 14 28.21 -29.02 -0.25
N SER A 15 28.86 -29.36 -1.35
CA SER A 15 28.93 -30.75 -1.82
C SER A 15 29.71 -31.63 -0.81
N ILE A 16 30.79 -31.10 -0.25
CA ILE A 16 31.59 -31.77 0.80
C ILE A 16 30.77 -31.93 2.09
N ILE A 17 30.01 -30.89 2.48
CA ILE A 17 29.16 -30.89 3.69
C ILE A 17 28.04 -31.92 3.58
N THR A 18 27.37 -31.99 2.43
CA THR A 18 26.22 -32.87 2.22
C THR A 18 26.60 -34.28 1.79
N GLY A 19 27.85 -34.49 1.36
CA GLY A 19 28.32 -35.78 0.82
C GLY A 19 27.80 -36.09 -0.57
N ASN A 20 27.09 -35.15 -1.20
CA ASN A 20 26.48 -35.28 -2.51
C ASN A 20 27.10 -34.26 -3.48
N LYS A 21 27.22 -34.62 -4.76
CA LYS A 21 27.70 -33.69 -5.79
C LYS A 21 26.58 -32.71 -6.14
N LEU A 22 26.70 -31.47 -5.68
CA LEU A 22 25.73 -30.40 -5.93
C LEU A 22 26.17 -29.51 -7.10
N SER A 23 25.19 -28.95 -7.80
CA SER A 23 25.35 -27.87 -8.75
C SER A 23 24.82 -26.56 -8.17
N LYS A 24 25.09 -25.41 -8.81
CA LYS A 24 24.54 -24.11 -8.39
C LYS A 24 23.01 -24.07 -8.38
N LYS A 25 22.35 -24.89 -9.22
CA LYS A 25 20.88 -24.97 -9.30
C LYS A 25 20.25 -25.71 -8.10
N ASP A 26 21.03 -26.53 -7.40
CA ASP A 26 20.56 -27.34 -6.27
C ASP A 26 20.61 -26.57 -4.94
N ILE A 27 21.15 -25.34 -4.96
CA ILE A 27 21.37 -24.52 -3.76
C ILE A 27 20.30 -23.44 -3.69
N ASN A 28 19.37 -23.61 -2.76
CA ASN A 28 18.39 -22.60 -2.40
C ASN A 28 18.78 -21.87 -1.09
N PRO A 29 18.14 -20.73 -0.78
CA PRO A 29 18.45 -19.97 0.44
C PRO A 29 18.31 -20.77 1.74
N PRO A 30 17.26 -21.59 1.94
CA PRO A 30 17.16 -22.44 3.13
C PRO A 30 18.35 -23.40 3.32
N VAL A 31 18.79 -24.09 2.26
CA VAL A 31 19.89 -25.06 2.30
C VAL A 31 21.21 -24.36 2.63
N LEU A 32 21.49 -23.21 1.99
CA LEU A 32 22.71 -22.45 2.27
C LEU A 32 22.72 -21.91 3.70
N PHE A 33 21.60 -21.39 4.18
CA PHE A 33 21.49 -20.90 5.56
C PHE A 33 21.66 -22.04 6.57
N LEU A 34 20.98 -23.17 6.36
CA LEU A 34 21.08 -24.36 7.23
C LEU A 34 22.51 -24.88 7.33
N ALA A 35 23.24 -24.96 6.22
CA ALA A 35 24.64 -25.39 6.23
C ALA A 35 25.52 -24.46 7.09
N ASN A 36 25.34 -23.14 6.94
CA ASN A 36 26.06 -22.15 7.75
C ASN A 36 25.66 -22.21 9.24
N LEU A 37 24.37 -22.40 9.52
CA LEU A 37 23.87 -22.56 10.89
C LEU A 37 24.49 -23.78 11.57
N VAL A 38 24.51 -24.94 10.89
CA VAL A 38 25.14 -26.16 11.41
C VAL A 38 26.63 -25.94 11.69
N ILE A 39 27.37 -25.24 10.82
CA ILE A 39 28.79 -24.93 11.04
C ILE A 39 28.99 -24.09 12.30
N ILE A 40 28.20 -23.03 12.46
CA ILE A 40 28.31 -22.11 13.60
C ILE A 40 27.95 -22.83 14.91
N LEU A 41 26.83 -23.54 14.95
CA LEU A 41 26.37 -24.23 16.16
C LEU A 41 27.31 -25.38 16.56
N ILE A 42 27.81 -26.18 15.61
CA ILE A 42 28.83 -27.20 15.92
C ILE A 42 30.10 -26.53 16.47
N GLY A 43 30.48 -25.38 15.94
CA GLY A 43 31.64 -24.65 16.44
C GLY A 43 31.48 -24.18 17.88
N VAL A 44 30.28 -23.75 18.27
CA VAL A 44 29.94 -23.43 19.67
C VAL A 44 30.09 -24.67 20.55
N ILE A 45 29.42 -25.77 20.19
CA ILE A 45 29.44 -27.04 20.95
C ILE A 45 30.85 -27.58 21.14
N TYR A 46 31.74 -27.41 20.16
CA TYR A 46 33.11 -27.92 20.24
C TYR A 46 34.13 -26.86 20.71
N ALA A 47 33.68 -25.66 21.10
CA ALA A 47 34.56 -24.56 21.50
C ALA A 47 35.32 -24.87 22.80
N ASP A 48 34.66 -25.58 23.73
CA ASP A 48 35.24 -25.91 25.02
C ASP A 48 35.98 -27.28 25.04
N GLY A 49 35.78 -28.10 24.00
CA GLY A 49 36.40 -29.42 23.82
C GLY A 49 35.65 -30.56 24.50
N LYS A 50 34.50 -30.30 25.15
CA LYS A 50 33.57 -31.29 25.68
C LYS A 50 32.26 -31.15 24.91
N VAL A 51 31.43 -32.20 24.89
CA VAL A 51 30.12 -32.13 24.24
C VAL A 51 29.12 -32.73 25.19
N ALA A 52 28.26 -31.90 25.78
CA ALA A 52 27.20 -32.36 26.66
C ALA A 52 26.02 -32.93 25.84
N GLU A 53 25.30 -33.89 26.41
CA GLU A 53 24.08 -34.42 25.77
C GLU A 53 22.99 -33.34 25.64
N GLU A 54 22.98 -32.37 26.55
CA GLU A 54 22.08 -31.21 26.52
C GLU A 54 22.34 -30.29 25.31
N GLU A 55 23.62 -30.04 24.98
CA GLU A 55 24.02 -29.26 23.80
C GLU A 55 23.64 -29.97 22.49
N ARG A 56 23.77 -31.30 22.45
CA ARG A 56 23.30 -32.11 21.32
C ARG A 56 21.79 -32.07 21.15
N ALA A 57 21.04 -32.08 22.25
CA ALA A 57 19.59 -31.94 22.24
C ALA A 57 19.17 -30.55 21.75
N ARG A 58 19.82 -29.49 22.25
CA ARG A 58 19.59 -28.09 21.83
C ARG A 58 19.89 -27.87 20.36
N LEU A 59 21.02 -28.40 19.85
CA LEU A 59 21.36 -28.38 18.43
C LEU A 59 20.21 -28.93 17.57
N LYS A 60 19.65 -30.09 17.97
CA LYS A 60 18.50 -30.66 17.27
C LYS A 60 17.32 -29.70 17.33
N ILE A 61 16.92 -29.23 18.51
CA ILE A 61 15.76 -28.33 18.66
C ILE A 61 15.89 -27.11 17.76
N THR A 62 17.05 -26.43 17.78
CA THR A 62 17.32 -25.24 16.96
C THR A 62 17.23 -25.54 15.47
N LEU A 63 17.78 -26.67 15.01
CA LEU A 63 17.72 -27.03 13.59
C LEU A 63 16.30 -27.42 13.16
N HIS A 64 15.49 -28.04 14.02
CA HIS A 64 14.10 -28.38 13.71
C HIS A 64 13.20 -27.14 13.51
N LYS A 65 13.58 -25.96 14.05
CA LYS A 65 12.90 -24.68 13.74
C LYS A 65 12.87 -24.37 12.23
N PHE A 66 13.80 -24.95 11.46
CA PHE A 66 13.96 -24.73 10.03
C PHE A 66 13.55 -25.92 9.15
N ILE A 67 12.98 -26.98 9.73
CA ILE A 67 12.58 -28.19 9.02
C ILE A 67 11.05 -28.21 8.86
N PRO A 68 10.50 -28.12 7.63
CA PRO A 68 9.06 -28.26 7.43
C PRO A 68 8.55 -29.66 7.81
N PRO A 69 7.29 -29.81 8.27
CA PRO A 69 6.75 -31.07 8.77
C PRO A 69 6.64 -32.21 7.74
N LYS A 70 6.88 -31.93 6.44
CA LYS A 70 6.95 -32.94 5.37
C LYS A 70 8.18 -32.68 4.50
N GLY A 71 9.12 -33.63 4.41
CA GLY A 71 10.24 -33.59 3.46
C GLY A 71 11.52 -34.32 3.90
N ASN A 72 12.42 -34.59 2.95
CA ASN A 72 13.74 -35.24 3.14
C ASN A 72 14.80 -34.35 3.83
N ILE A 73 14.41 -33.19 4.39
CA ILE A 73 15.33 -32.20 4.95
C ILE A 73 15.97 -32.69 6.26
N LEU A 74 15.26 -33.52 7.05
CA LEU A 74 15.84 -34.14 8.26
C LEU A 74 17.06 -35.01 7.95
N GLU A 75 17.04 -35.72 6.82
CA GLU A 75 18.16 -36.52 6.34
C GLU A 75 19.31 -35.62 5.88
N LEU A 76 18.99 -34.53 5.18
CA LEU A 76 19.96 -33.51 4.77
C LEU A 76 20.68 -32.88 5.97
N THR A 77 19.96 -32.52 7.04
CA THR A 77 20.58 -31.95 8.25
C THR A 77 21.53 -32.94 8.93
N LYS A 78 21.19 -34.23 8.98
CA LYS A 78 22.09 -35.28 9.50
C LYS A 78 23.37 -35.39 8.65
N LEU A 79 23.24 -35.34 7.33
CA LEU A 79 24.38 -35.34 6.42
C LEU A 79 25.26 -34.11 6.63
N MET A 80 24.67 -32.92 6.74
CA MET A 80 25.38 -31.67 7.02
C MET A 80 26.18 -31.75 8.32
N ILE A 81 25.56 -32.21 9.42
CA ILE A 81 26.25 -32.38 10.71
C ILE A 81 27.46 -33.32 10.55
N LYS A 82 27.27 -34.47 9.92
CA LYS A 82 28.32 -35.46 9.68
C LYS A 82 29.46 -34.89 8.83
N GLY A 83 29.15 -34.18 7.75
CA GLY A 83 30.13 -33.58 6.86
C GLY A 83 30.94 -32.47 7.53
N VAL A 84 30.27 -31.58 8.28
CA VAL A 84 30.93 -30.50 9.04
C VAL A 84 31.88 -31.06 10.09
N LEU A 85 31.47 -32.09 10.84
CA LEU A 85 32.32 -32.75 11.84
C LEU A 85 33.52 -33.43 11.20
N LYS A 86 33.31 -34.23 10.14
CA LYS A 86 34.37 -34.97 9.45
C LYS A 86 35.46 -34.05 8.90
N GLN A 87 35.09 -32.85 8.45
CA GLN A 87 36.00 -31.90 7.80
C GLN A 87 36.47 -30.78 8.72
N HIS A 88 36.03 -30.78 9.99
CA HIS A 88 36.27 -29.73 10.97
C HIS A 88 36.03 -28.31 10.44
N LEU A 89 34.96 -28.11 9.65
CA LEU A 89 34.71 -26.83 8.96
C LEU A 89 34.49 -25.67 9.92
N TYR A 90 33.97 -25.94 11.11
CA TYR A 90 33.82 -24.97 12.19
C TYR A 90 35.14 -24.37 12.70
N LYS A 91 36.29 -25.01 12.40
CA LYS A 91 37.63 -24.46 12.69
C LYS A 91 38.24 -23.70 11.51
N LYS A 92 37.63 -23.74 10.32
CA LYS A 92 38.17 -23.17 9.08
C LYS A 92 37.46 -21.85 8.75
N ILE A 93 38.02 -20.74 9.23
CA ILE A 93 37.43 -19.40 9.07
C ILE A 93 37.18 -19.06 7.58
N GLU A 94 38.12 -19.38 6.70
CA GLU A 94 37.95 -19.12 5.25
C GLU A 94 36.74 -19.85 4.67
N ALA A 95 36.48 -21.10 5.09
CA ALA A 95 35.31 -21.84 4.63
C ALA A 95 34.00 -21.19 5.11
N ILE A 96 33.98 -20.67 6.34
CA ILE A 96 32.84 -19.93 6.90
C ILE A 96 32.62 -18.64 6.11
N LEU A 97 33.67 -17.88 5.80
CA LEU A 97 33.58 -16.65 5.01
C LEU A 97 33.07 -16.93 3.59
N THR A 98 33.56 -17.97 2.93
CA THR A 98 33.11 -18.38 1.60
C THR A 98 31.62 -18.74 1.59
N LEU A 99 31.14 -19.50 2.59
CA LEU A 99 29.74 -19.93 2.68
C LEU A 99 28.78 -18.84 3.16
N THR A 100 29.26 -17.87 3.94
CA THR A 100 28.45 -16.73 4.42
C THR A 100 28.51 -15.50 3.51
N SER A 101 29.40 -15.48 2.51
CA SER A 101 29.51 -14.36 1.56
C SER A 101 28.19 -14.00 0.84
N PRO A 102 27.27 -14.94 0.51
CA PRO A 102 26.00 -14.61 -0.13
C PRO A 102 24.93 -14.08 0.84
N LEU A 103 25.16 -14.16 2.16
CA LEU A 103 24.17 -13.78 3.17
C LEU A 103 24.14 -12.26 3.38
N SER A 104 22.93 -11.73 3.57
CA SER A 104 22.70 -10.34 3.92
C SER A 104 23.12 -10.05 5.38
N PRO A 105 23.32 -8.77 5.77
CA PRO A 105 23.61 -8.44 7.17
C PRO A 105 22.54 -8.94 8.16
N PRO A 106 21.22 -8.84 7.88
CA PRO A 106 20.17 -9.50 8.68
C PRO A 106 20.36 -11.00 8.86
N GLU A 107 20.67 -11.73 7.79
CA GLU A 107 20.86 -13.20 7.82
C GLU A 107 22.10 -13.58 8.62
N LYS A 108 23.20 -12.85 8.46
CA LYS A 108 24.44 -13.06 9.23
C LYS A 108 24.21 -12.80 10.73
N LEU A 109 23.44 -11.76 11.06
CA LEU A 109 23.09 -11.48 12.44
C LEU A 109 22.20 -12.58 13.02
N LEU A 110 21.20 -13.04 12.27
CA LEU A 110 20.30 -14.12 12.68
C LEU A 110 21.07 -15.42 12.98
N LEU A 111 22.05 -15.79 12.14
CA LEU A 111 22.92 -16.94 12.39
C LEU A 111 23.65 -16.86 13.73
N ILE A 112 24.19 -15.68 14.04
CA ILE A 112 24.92 -15.46 15.29
C ILE A 112 23.97 -15.43 16.49
N CYS A 113 22.74 -14.93 16.33
CA CYS A 113 21.72 -14.99 17.38
C CYS A 113 21.45 -16.42 17.83
N PHE A 114 21.32 -17.38 16.90
CA PHE A 114 21.18 -18.79 17.26
C PHE A 114 22.38 -19.36 18.01
N GLY A 115 23.60 -18.89 17.68
CA GLY A 115 24.81 -19.25 18.41
C GLY A 115 24.76 -18.78 19.87
N TYR A 116 24.39 -17.51 20.09
CA TYR A 116 24.24 -16.95 21.44
C TYR A 116 23.06 -17.58 22.20
N GLU A 117 21.89 -17.78 21.58
CA GLU A 117 20.73 -18.45 22.17
C GLU A 117 21.12 -19.85 22.67
N MET A 118 21.87 -20.61 21.87
CA MET A 118 22.28 -21.96 22.25
C MET A 118 23.32 -21.97 23.38
N SER A 119 24.28 -21.03 23.33
CA SER A 119 25.33 -20.93 24.35
C SER A 119 24.80 -20.46 25.71
N ALA A 120 23.77 -19.60 25.70
CA ALA A 120 23.19 -19.00 26.90
C ALA A 120 22.01 -19.78 27.47
N ALA A 121 21.75 -21.00 27.01
CA ALA A 121 20.50 -21.68 27.33
C ALA A 121 20.39 -22.18 28.79
N ASP A 122 21.46 -22.08 29.60
CA ASP A 122 21.44 -22.21 31.06
C ASP A 122 21.52 -20.85 31.80
N GLY A 123 21.40 -19.74 31.07
CA GLY A 123 21.51 -18.37 31.56
C GLY A 123 22.95 -17.81 31.58
N ASN A 124 23.96 -18.60 31.27
CA ASN A 124 25.37 -18.16 31.22
C ASN A 124 26.02 -18.58 29.89
N ILE A 125 27.01 -17.81 29.42
CA ILE A 125 27.76 -18.19 28.22
C ILE A 125 29.17 -18.59 28.62
N HIS A 126 29.60 -19.81 28.25
CA HIS A 126 30.93 -20.26 28.58
C HIS A 126 32.00 -19.42 27.84
N VAL A 127 33.11 -19.11 28.52
CA VAL A 127 34.15 -18.19 28.01
C VAL A 127 34.71 -18.61 26.66
N ARG A 128 34.85 -19.93 26.42
CA ARG A 128 35.37 -20.46 25.14
C ARG A 128 34.35 -20.33 24.00
N GLU A 129 33.06 -20.54 24.28
CA GLU A 129 31.97 -20.37 23.31
C GLU A 129 31.80 -18.90 22.93
N LYS A 130 31.80 -18.02 23.94
CA LYS A 130 31.79 -16.56 23.74
C LYS A 130 32.93 -16.13 22.82
N LYS A 131 34.16 -16.59 23.13
CA LYS A 131 35.34 -16.25 22.33
C LYS A 131 35.22 -16.75 20.88
N TYR A 132 34.68 -17.96 20.68
CA TYR A 132 34.40 -18.49 19.34
C TYR A 132 33.41 -17.59 18.58
N LEU A 133 32.26 -17.27 19.19
CA LEU A 133 31.23 -16.43 18.57
C LEU A 133 31.72 -15.02 18.27
N GLU A 134 32.52 -14.40 19.15
CA GLU A 134 33.12 -13.09 18.91
C GLU A 134 34.06 -13.09 17.70
N ILE A 135 34.91 -14.11 17.57
CA ILE A 135 35.86 -14.23 16.45
C ILE A 135 35.10 -14.35 15.13
N ILE A 136 34.11 -15.25 15.06
CA ILE A 136 33.30 -15.43 13.87
C ILE A 136 32.51 -14.15 13.56
N SER A 137 31.86 -13.55 14.55
CA SER A 137 31.05 -12.34 14.39
C SER A 137 31.84 -11.16 13.83
N ARG A 138 33.06 -10.92 14.34
CA ARG A 138 33.94 -9.87 13.80
C ARG A 138 34.31 -10.14 12.35
N LYS A 139 34.59 -11.39 11.99
CA LYS A 139 34.89 -11.80 10.60
C LYS A 139 33.69 -11.66 9.68
N LEU A 140 32.47 -11.84 10.19
CA LEU A 140 31.22 -11.65 9.44
C LEU A 140 30.80 -10.17 9.32
N GLY A 141 31.51 -9.25 9.98
CA GLY A 141 31.22 -7.82 9.95
C GLY A 141 30.10 -7.38 10.91
N ILE A 142 29.80 -8.18 11.93
CA ILE A 142 28.84 -7.79 12.97
C ILE A 142 29.51 -6.82 13.94
N LYS A 143 28.83 -5.70 14.22
CA LYS A 143 29.36 -4.65 15.08
C LYS A 143 29.46 -5.16 16.53
N THR A 144 30.53 -4.80 17.23
CA THR A 144 30.74 -5.18 18.64
C THR A 144 29.57 -4.80 19.55
N LYS A 145 28.95 -3.63 19.31
CA LYS A 145 27.77 -3.19 20.05
C LYS A 145 26.54 -4.09 19.87
N HIS A 146 26.41 -4.78 18.72
CA HIS A 146 25.34 -5.75 18.52
C HIS A 146 25.59 -7.02 19.34
N LEU A 147 26.85 -7.45 19.45
CA LEU A 147 27.23 -8.61 20.27
C LEU A 147 26.96 -8.38 21.76
N GLN A 148 27.16 -7.16 22.25
CA GLN A 148 26.80 -6.78 23.62
C GLN A 148 25.30 -6.91 23.88
N VAL A 149 24.46 -6.53 22.89
CA VAL A 149 23.01 -6.72 22.98
C VAL A 149 22.65 -8.20 23.00
N LEU A 150 23.27 -9.02 22.14
CA LEU A 150 23.03 -10.48 22.13
C LEU A 150 23.42 -11.13 23.45
N GLU A 151 24.61 -10.82 23.96
CA GLU A 151 25.11 -11.36 25.22
C GLU A 151 24.18 -11.03 26.38
N ALA A 152 23.89 -9.74 26.59
CA ALA A 152 23.06 -9.32 27.70
C ALA A 152 21.59 -9.78 27.53
N GLY A 153 21.08 -9.89 26.29
CA GLY A 153 19.70 -10.29 26.03
C GLY A 153 19.45 -11.75 26.37
N PHE A 154 20.32 -12.64 25.91
CA PHE A 154 20.19 -14.08 26.18
C PHE A 154 20.66 -14.50 27.58
N THR A 155 21.44 -13.68 28.29
CA THR A 155 21.81 -13.91 29.71
C THR A 155 20.93 -13.12 30.70
N HIS A 156 19.87 -12.47 30.22
CA HIS A 156 18.92 -11.68 31.01
C HIS A 156 19.56 -10.55 31.87
N GLN A 157 20.60 -9.90 31.33
CA GLN A 157 21.21 -8.72 31.96
C GLN A 157 20.55 -7.44 31.42
N GLU A 158 20.11 -6.53 32.30
CA GLU A 158 19.23 -5.40 31.93
C GLU A 158 19.95 -4.16 31.33
N ASN A 159 21.26 -4.21 31.06
CA ASN A 159 22.03 -3.04 30.63
C ASN A 159 22.40 -3.07 29.14
N PHE A 160 21.64 -2.33 28.32
CA PHE A 160 21.91 -2.14 26.89
C PHE A 160 21.94 -0.67 26.49
N ALA A 161 22.80 -0.29 25.55
CA ALA A 161 22.66 1.00 24.88
C ALA A 161 21.42 0.97 23.96
N HIS A 162 20.43 1.83 24.23
CA HIS A 162 19.15 1.90 23.49
C HIS A 162 19.32 1.88 21.96
N LYS A 163 20.26 2.69 21.45
CA LYS A 163 20.56 2.78 20.01
C LYS A 163 21.11 1.49 19.39
N ALA A 164 21.83 0.68 20.17
CA ALA A 164 22.34 -0.61 19.69
C ALA A 164 21.23 -1.66 19.66
N MET A 165 20.32 -1.63 20.63
CA MET A 165 19.13 -2.49 20.70
C MET A 165 18.19 -2.24 19.51
N GLU A 166 17.91 -0.97 19.18
CA GLU A 166 17.10 -0.61 18.01
C GLU A 166 17.71 -1.09 16.69
N GLU A 167 19.03 -0.94 16.51
CA GLU A 167 19.71 -1.44 15.31
C GLU A 167 19.60 -2.98 15.19
N VAL A 168 19.76 -3.71 16.30
CA VAL A 168 19.61 -5.18 16.31
C VAL A 168 18.17 -5.57 15.97
N ALA A 169 17.19 -4.91 16.58
CA ALA A 169 15.79 -5.20 16.32
C ALA A 169 15.34 -4.85 14.90
N TYR A 170 15.87 -3.76 14.33
CA TYR A 170 15.67 -3.40 12.93
C TYR A 170 16.24 -4.45 11.97
N LEU A 171 17.44 -4.96 12.24
CA LEU A 171 18.09 -5.99 11.44
C LEU A 171 17.38 -7.35 11.57
N LEU A 172 16.84 -7.67 12.74
CA LEU A 172 16.08 -8.90 13.01
C LEU A 172 14.57 -8.76 12.72
N ASN A 173 14.11 -7.65 12.16
CA ASN A 173 12.70 -7.46 11.83
C ASN A 173 12.20 -8.59 10.90
N PRO A 174 11.16 -9.36 11.28
CA PRO A 174 10.65 -10.47 10.49
C PRO A 174 10.34 -10.13 9.03
N ALA A 175 9.91 -8.89 8.75
CA ALA A 175 9.58 -8.44 7.39
C ALA A 175 10.76 -8.54 6.42
N ARG A 176 12.00 -8.43 6.92
CA ARG A 176 13.23 -8.53 6.12
C ARG A 176 13.52 -9.95 5.64
N PHE A 177 12.83 -10.96 6.18
CA PHE A 177 13.04 -12.36 5.86
C PHE A 177 11.96 -12.94 4.93
N HIS A 178 10.93 -12.17 4.55
CA HIS A 178 9.84 -12.63 3.67
C HIS A 178 10.31 -13.17 2.31
N GLN A 179 11.42 -12.64 1.79
CA GLN A 179 11.96 -13.08 0.50
C GLN A 179 12.72 -14.42 0.57
N LEU A 180 13.01 -14.95 1.76
CA LEU A 180 13.73 -16.22 1.93
C LEU A 180 12.76 -17.41 2.01
N ASP A 181 11.89 -17.39 3.02
CA ASP A 181 10.79 -18.33 3.26
C ASP A 181 10.04 -17.88 4.54
N ASN A 182 8.76 -18.24 4.69
CA ASN A 182 7.99 -17.96 5.91
C ASN A 182 8.61 -18.56 7.18
N ILE A 183 9.36 -19.67 7.06
CA ILE A 183 10.10 -20.28 8.17
C ILE A 183 11.12 -19.30 8.77
N PHE A 184 11.78 -18.48 7.94
CA PHE A 184 12.75 -17.47 8.41
C PHE A 184 12.07 -16.29 9.10
N VAL A 185 10.87 -15.91 8.64
CA VAL A 185 10.05 -14.88 9.28
C VAL A 185 9.67 -15.33 10.70
N LYS A 186 9.22 -16.58 10.84
CA LYS A 186 8.89 -17.17 12.14
C LYS A 186 10.12 -17.26 13.04
N ALA A 187 11.24 -17.76 12.52
CA ALA A 187 12.49 -17.88 13.25
C ALA A 187 13.02 -16.53 13.76
N ALA A 188 12.98 -15.49 12.92
CA ALA A 188 13.39 -14.13 13.31
C ALA A 188 12.45 -13.54 14.38
N SER A 189 11.14 -13.79 14.27
CA SER A 189 10.15 -13.36 15.26
C SER A 189 10.35 -14.02 16.63
N GLU A 190 10.52 -15.34 16.67
CA GLU A 190 10.82 -16.08 17.90
C GLU A 190 12.15 -15.64 18.51
N MET A 191 13.17 -15.42 17.68
CA MET A 191 14.47 -14.94 18.12
C MET A 191 14.39 -13.55 18.76
N LEU A 192 13.67 -12.63 18.12
CA LEU A 192 13.49 -11.27 18.62
C LEU A 192 12.71 -11.26 19.95
N ASN A 193 11.69 -12.10 20.08
CA ASN A 193 10.95 -12.31 21.32
C ASN A 193 11.85 -12.83 22.46
N SER A 194 12.70 -13.81 22.16
CA SER A 194 13.61 -14.41 23.13
C SER A 194 14.69 -13.42 23.58
N LEU A 195 15.28 -12.69 22.63
CA LEU A 195 16.35 -11.74 22.88
C LEU A 195 15.86 -10.48 23.60
N LEU A 196 14.69 -9.97 23.21
CA LEU A 196 14.15 -8.70 23.70
C LEU A 196 12.66 -8.88 24.08
N PRO A 197 12.35 -9.59 25.18
CA PRO A 197 10.97 -9.86 25.59
C PRO A 197 10.14 -8.58 25.81
N ASN A 198 10.79 -7.52 26.31
CA ASN A 198 10.18 -6.20 26.49
C ASN A 198 10.19 -5.35 25.22
N TYR A 199 10.92 -5.73 24.15
CA TYR A 199 10.80 -5.06 22.85
C TYR A 199 9.46 -5.38 22.20
N ASN A 200 8.93 -6.59 22.35
CA ASN A 200 7.58 -6.92 21.88
C ASN A 200 6.47 -6.53 22.86
N GLN A 201 6.75 -6.24 24.13
CA GLN A 201 5.79 -5.51 24.99
C GLN A 201 5.78 -4.02 24.67
N ASN A 202 6.93 -3.41 24.39
CA ASN A 202 7.03 -2.04 23.88
C ASN A 202 6.69 -1.91 22.39
N GLN A 203 6.66 -3.01 21.62
CA GLN A 203 6.10 -3.09 20.27
C GLN A 203 4.67 -3.60 20.23
N ASN A 204 4.13 -4.27 21.24
CA ASN A 204 2.69 -4.48 21.35
C ASN A 204 2.03 -3.31 22.08
N GLN A 205 2.79 -2.50 22.83
CA GLN A 205 2.44 -1.12 23.13
C GLN A 205 2.66 -0.28 21.88
N LYS A 206 3.83 -0.18 21.22
CA LYS A 206 3.96 0.58 19.96
C LYS A 206 3.12 0.07 18.77
N ASN A 207 2.63 -1.18 18.72
CA ASN A 207 1.71 -1.69 17.68
C ASN A 207 0.26 -1.80 18.17
N ARG A 208 -0.03 -1.56 19.47
CA ARG A 208 -1.40 -1.19 19.93
C ARG A 208 -1.57 0.32 20.05
N LEU A 209 -0.48 1.08 20.16
CA LEU A 209 -0.39 2.53 20.36
C LEU A 209 0.02 3.26 19.08
N GLN A 210 0.59 2.57 18.07
CA GLN A 210 0.35 2.91 16.67
C GLN A 210 -1.11 2.58 16.32
N GLN A 211 -2.05 3.33 16.88
CA GLN A 211 -3.28 3.63 16.19
C GLN A 211 -2.93 4.61 15.06
N THR A 212 -2.17 4.16 14.07
CA THR A 212 -2.32 4.78 12.74
C THR A 212 -3.79 4.58 12.38
N VAL A 213 -4.46 5.60 11.84
CA VAL A 213 -5.86 5.47 11.42
C VAL A 213 -5.97 4.28 10.45
N VAL A 214 -6.43 3.11 10.91
CA VAL A 214 -6.53 1.92 10.05
C VAL A 214 -7.86 1.94 9.34
N TYR A 215 -7.83 2.22 8.04
CA TYR A 215 -9.02 2.22 7.20
C TYR A 215 -9.43 0.80 6.75
N GLN A 216 -9.94 0.00 7.71
CA GLN A 216 -10.33 -1.39 7.49
C GLN A 216 -11.48 -1.55 6.48
N LYS A 217 -12.50 -0.69 6.52
CA LYS A 217 -13.63 -0.77 5.59
C LYS A 217 -13.20 -0.39 4.18
N LEU A 218 -12.28 0.58 4.03
CA LEU A 218 -11.72 0.87 2.71
C LEU A 218 -10.90 -0.32 2.18
N LYS A 219 -10.12 -1.00 3.03
CA LYS A 219 -9.43 -2.25 2.64
C LYS A 219 -10.41 -3.33 2.17
N GLU A 220 -11.50 -3.53 2.91
CA GLU A 220 -12.55 -4.47 2.51
C GLU A 220 -13.23 -4.04 1.21
N PHE A 221 -13.49 -2.75 1.03
CA PHE A 221 -14.03 -2.20 -0.22
C PHE A 221 -13.09 -2.49 -1.40
N GLN A 222 -11.77 -2.29 -1.27
CA GLN A 222 -10.80 -2.63 -2.31
C GLN A 222 -10.84 -4.12 -2.67
N LYS A 223 -11.04 -5.00 -1.67
CA LYS A 223 -11.21 -6.44 -1.92
C LYS A 223 -12.46 -6.74 -2.74
N HIS A 224 -13.60 -6.15 -2.41
CA HIS A 224 -14.84 -6.30 -3.18
C HIS A 224 -14.69 -5.76 -4.61
N LYS A 225 -14.01 -4.62 -4.77
CA LYS A 225 -13.70 -4.05 -6.09
C LYS A 225 -12.84 -5.00 -6.93
N GLN A 226 -11.82 -5.60 -6.33
CA GLN A 226 -10.97 -6.58 -7.00
C GLN A 226 -11.75 -7.83 -7.42
N GLN A 227 -12.67 -8.33 -6.58
CA GLN A 227 -13.55 -9.45 -6.94
C GLN A 227 -14.42 -9.10 -8.16
N LEU A 228 -15.03 -7.91 -8.19
CA LEU A 228 -15.81 -7.46 -9.32
C LEU A 228 -14.97 -7.32 -10.61
N HIS A 229 -13.74 -6.81 -10.49
CA HIS A 229 -12.81 -6.73 -11.61
C HIS A 229 -12.46 -8.12 -12.16
N ASN A 230 -12.20 -9.10 -11.28
CA ASN A 230 -11.91 -10.47 -11.71
C ASN A 230 -13.10 -11.08 -12.49
N LEU A 231 -14.33 -10.91 -12.01
CA LEU A 231 -15.54 -11.35 -12.73
C LEU A 231 -15.68 -10.64 -14.09
N CYS A 232 -15.40 -9.34 -14.16
CA CYS A 232 -15.40 -8.58 -15.41
C CYS A 232 -14.32 -9.10 -16.38
N SER A 233 -13.17 -9.52 -15.87
CA SER A 233 -12.08 -10.12 -16.66
C SER A 233 -12.47 -11.49 -17.23
N GLU A 234 -13.20 -12.32 -16.48
CA GLU A 234 -13.76 -13.58 -16.99
C GLU A 234 -14.74 -13.32 -18.14
N ILE A 235 -15.63 -12.34 -17.99
CA ILE A 235 -16.57 -11.93 -19.05
C ILE A 235 -15.80 -11.43 -20.27
N TYR A 236 -14.77 -10.62 -20.09
CA TYR A 236 -13.92 -10.14 -21.16
C TYR A 236 -13.32 -11.31 -21.96
N GLN A 237 -12.77 -12.33 -21.28
CA GLN A 237 -12.21 -13.52 -21.94
C GLN A 237 -13.27 -14.30 -22.73
N ILE A 238 -14.46 -14.48 -22.18
CA ILE A 238 -15.56 -15.19 -22.87
C ILE A 238 -15.99 -14.42 -24.13
N VAL A 239 -16.15 -13.10 -24.02
CA VAL A 239 -16.52 -12.24 -25.16
C VAL A 239 -15.41 -12.28 -26.23
N THR A 240 -14.14 -12.16 -25.85
CA THR A 240 -13.01 -12.26 -26.79
C THR A 240 -13.02 -13.59 -27.55
N LEU A 241 -13.12 -14.73 -26.85
CA LEU A 241 -13.17 -16.05 -27.49
C LEU A 241 -14.37 -16.21 -28.43
N SER A 242 -15.51 -15.62 -28.08
CA SER A 242 -16.72 -15.66 -28.90
C SER A 242 -16.59 -14.80 -30.15
N THR A 243 -15.96 -13.63 -30.02
CA THR A 243 -15.68 -12.73 -31.13
C THR A 243 -14.61 -13.27 -32.07
N GLU A 244 -13.56 -13.94 -31.57
CA GLU A 244 -12.57 -14.64 -32.41
C GLU A 244 -13.18 -15.75 -33.28
N ARG A 245 -14.36 -16.23 -32.90
CA ARG A 245 -15.16 -17.22 -33.65
C ARG A 245 -16.29 -16.56 -34.47
N ASP A 246 -16.26 -15.24 -34.63
CA ASP A 246 -17.26 -14.44 -35.33
C ASP A 246 -18.70 -14.58 -34.76
N LEU A 247 -18.85 -14.99 -33.50
CA LEU A 247 -20.16 -15.17 -32.86
C LEU A 247 -20.68 -13.87 -32.22
N LEU A 248 -19.80 -12.96 -31.82
CA LEU A 248 -20.13 -11.69 -31.17
C LEU A 248 -19.37 -10.51 -31.80
N PRO A 249 -19.96 -9.30 -31.84
CA PRO A 249 -19.29 -8.13 -32.41
C PRO A 249 -18.10 -7.65 -31.57
N ASN A 250 -17.05 -7.18 -32.26
CA ASN A 250 -15.84 -6.58 -31.66
C ASN A 250 -16.13 -5.41 -30.71
N THR A 251 -17.26 -4.71 -30.88
CA THR A 251 -17.65 -3.59 -30.01
C THR A 251 -17.82 -4.01 -28.56
N LEU A 252 -18.31 -5.24 -28.30
CA LEU A 252 -18.48 -5.76 -26.93
C LEU A 252 -17.14 -5.90 -26.19
N ILE A 253 -16.07 -6.35 -26.88
CA ILE A 253 -14.73 -6.43 -26.29
C ILE A 253 -14.30 -5.06 -25.77
N PHE A 254 -14.45 -4.02 -26.61
CA PHE A 254 -14.07 -2.67 -26.24
C PHE A 254 -14.87 -2.14 -25.05
N GLU A 255 -16.19 -2.38 -25.04
CA GLU A 255 -17.05 -1.92 -23.96
C GLU A 255 -16.77 -2.63 -22.62
N VAL A 256 -16.57 -3.95 -22.63
CA VAL A 256 -16.20 -4.71 -21.43
C VAL A 256 -14.83 -4.28 -20.94
N GLY A 257 -13.85 -4.13 -21.83
CA GLY A 257 -12.52 -3.62 -21.51
C GLY A 257 -12.56 -2.26 -20.81
N LYS A 258 -13.34 -1.32 -21.37
CA LYS A 258 -13.53 0.02 -20.79
C LYS A 258 -14.17 -0.03 -19.39
N VAL A 259 -15.09 -0.96 -19.14
CA VAL A 259 -15.67 -1.14 -17.80
C VAL A 259 -14.66 -1.72 -16.84
N SER A 260 -13.87 -2.70 -17.27
CA SER A 260 -12.79 -3.30 -16.48
C SER A 260 -11.75 -2.25 -16.03
N GLU A 261 -11.29 -1.41 -16.97
CA GLU A 261 -10.36 -0.31 -16.69
C GLU A 261 -10.96 0.71 -15.70
N LYS A 262 -12.24 1.05 -15.86
CA LYS A 262 -12.93 1.96 -14.93
C LYS A 262 -13.05 1.39 -13.53
N ILE A 263 -13.33 0.09 -13.38
CA ILE A 263 -13.37 -0.56 -12.07
C ILE A 263 -12.00 -0.46 -11.41
N GLN A 264 -10.93 -0.82 -12.14
CA GLN A 264 -9.57 -0.83 -11.60
C GLN A 264 -9.08 0.58 -11.23
N SER A 265 -9.34 1.56 -12.09
CA SER A 265 -8.93 2.95 -11.90
C SER A 265 -9.81 3.75 -10.94
N GLN A 266 -10.98 3.24 -10.53
CA GLN A 266 -11.86 3.94 -9.61
C GLN A 266 -11.14 4.26 -8.28
N LYS A 267 -11.20 5.52 -7.89
CA LYS A 267 -10.73 6.02 -6.60
C LYS A 267 -11.76 6.98 -6.05
N PHE A 268 -11.74 7.19 -4.74
CA PHE A 268 -12.51 8.25 -4.13
C PHE A 268 -11.72 9.54 -4.10
N ARG A 269 -12.35 10.66 -4.40
CA ARG A 269 -11.74 11.99 -4.27
C ARG A 269 -12.36 12.75 -3.11
N VAL A 270 -11.51 13.22 -2.22
CA VAL A 270 -11.92 14.02 -1.04
C VAL A 270 -11.26 15.39 -1.13
N ALA A 271 -12.06 16.43 -1.28
CA ALA A 271 -11.55 17.80 -1.33
C ALA A 271 -11.50 18.44 0.06
N VAL A 272 -10.42 19.14 0.38
CA VAL A 272 -10.27 19.93 1.61
C VAL A 272 -10.37 21.41 1.27
N VAL A 273 -11.37 22.06 1.86
CA VAL A 273 -11.78 23.44 1.59
C VAL A 273 -11.80 24.24 2.88
N GLY A 274 -11.29 25.47 2.85
CA GLY A 274 -11.37 26.39 3.98
C GLY A 274 -10.57 27.67 3.73
N GLU A 275 -10.82 28.68 4.55
CA GLU A 275 -10.05 29.94 4.49
C GLU A 275 -8.57 29.72 4.85
N PHE A 276 -7.76 30.76 4.70
CA PHE A 276 -6.36 30.74 5.13
C PHE A 276 -6.23 30.54 6.64
N SER A 277 -5.15 29.86 7.05
CA SER A 277 -4.83 29.59 8.46
C SER A 277 -5.96 28.93 9.27
N GLN A 278 -6.80 28.08 8.65
CA GLN A 278 -7.76 27.22 9.36
C GLN A 278 -7.18 25.83 9.71
N GLY A 279 -5.90 25.59 9.40
CA GLY A 279 -5.19 24.34 9.72
C GLY A 279 -5.36 23.23 8.68
N LYS A 280 -5.56 23.57 7.39
CA LYS A 280 -5.68 22.59 6.29
C LYS A 280 -4.44 21.70 6.17
N SER A 281 -3.26 22.28 6.09
CA SER A 281 -2.00 21.53 6.01
C SER A 281 -1.76 20.66 7.25
N THR A 282 -2.09 21.17 8.45
CA THR A 282 -2.03 20.40 9.69
C THR A 282 -3.00 19.21 9.67
N LEU A 283 -4.23 19.40 9.16
CA LEU A 283 -5.19 18.30 8.97
C LEU A 283 -4.63 17.24 8.01
N LEU A 284 -4.02 17.66 6.90
CA LEU A 284 -3.39 16.74 5.95
C LEU A 284 -2.26 15.97 6.63
N ASN A 285 -1.37 16.64 7.36
CA ASN A 285 -0.30 15.98 8.13
C ASN A 285 -0.85 15.02 9.19
N ALA A 286 -1.94 15.37 9.88
CA ALA A 286 -2.62 14.48 10.82
C ALA A 286 -3.23 13.25 10.13
N LEU A 287 -3.75 13.39 8.91
CA LEU A 287 -4.22 12.26 8.09
C LEU A 287 -3.06 11.39 7.56
N LEU A 288 -1.88 11.99 7.37
CA LEU A 288 -0.65 11.32 6.95
C LEU A 288 0.02 10.56 8.10
N GLY A 289 -0.09 11.07 9.33
CA GLY A 289 0.68 10.59 10.48
C GLY A 289 2.14 11.05 10.46
N GLU A 290 2.49 12.02 9.60
CA GLU A 290 3.83 12.60 9.49
C GLU A 290 3.74 14.05 8.97
N GLU A 291 4.77 14.83 9.25
CA GLU A 291 4.91 16.21 8.77
C GLU A 291 5.51 16.24 7.36
N ILE A 292 4.69 15.98 6.32
CA ILE A 292 5.17 16.01 4.92
C ILE A 292 4.96 17.36 4.28
N GLN A 293 3.78 17.96 4.46
CA GLN A 293 3.57 19.31 3.97
C GLN A 293 4.37 20.25 4.88
N PRO A 294 5.23 21.11 4.34
CA PRO A 294 5.82 22.16 5.15
C PRO A 294 4.66 22.90 5.83
N VAL A 295 4.63 22.85 7.16
CA VAL A 295 3.70 23.62 7.99
C VAL A 295 4.09 25.08 7.80
N ARG A 296 3.67 25.67 6.69
CA ARG A 296 3.85 27.09 6.42
C ARG A 296 2.57 27.61 5.79
N GLU A 297 2.15 28.74 6.34
CA GLU A 297 0.96 29.49 5.97
C GLU A 297 1.14 30.20 4.62
N ILE A 298 1.54 29.46 3.57
CA ILE A 298 1.96 30.07 2.30
C ILE A 298 0.92 29.76 1.22
N PRO A 299 0.34 30.78 0.58
CA PRO A 299 -0.55 30.60 -0.56
C PRO A 299 0.23 30.04 -1.75
N CYS A 300 -0.01 28.77 -2.11
CA CYS A 300 0.27 28.32 -3.48
C CYS A 300 -0.83 28.90 -4.38
N SER A 301 -0.47 29.88 -5.21
CA SER A 301 -1.37 30.52 -6.16
C SER A 301 -2.20 29.55 -6.99
N GLY A 302 -3.51 29.49 -6.72
CA GLY A 302 -4.53 28.94 -7.63
C GLY A 302 -4.37 27.50 -8.11
N THR A 303 -3.35 26.77 -7.65
CA THR A 303 -2.97 25.46 -8.17
C THR A 303 -3.48 24.38 -7.23
N ILE A 304 -4.23 23.44 -7.79
CA ILE A 304 -4.80 22.33 -7.02
C ILE A 304 -3.70 21.33 -6.70
N THR A 305 -3.59 20.95 -5.43
CA THR A 305 -2.65 19.92 -4.99
C THR A 305 -3.39 18.62 -4.71
N VAL A 306 -2.91 17.50 -5.25
CA VAL A 306 -3.52 16.18 -5.10
C VAL A 306 -2.54 15.26 -4.39
N LEU A 307 -2.88 14.84 -3.17
CA LEU A 307 -2.15 13.82 -2.43
C LEU A 307 -2.72 12.45 -2.81
N LYS A 308 -1.86 11.54 -3.28
CA LYS A 308 -2.23 10.18 -3.69
C LYS A 308 -1.15 9.18 -3.28
N TYR A 309 -1.52 7.91 -3.24
CA TYR A 309 -0.56 6.85 -2.98
C TYR A 309 0.45 6.72 -4.12
N GLY A 310 1.72 6.49 -3.76
CA GLY A 310 2.77 6.07 -4.69
C GLY A 310 3.87 5.31 -3.96
N GLU A 311 4.62 4.47 -4.67
CA GLU A 311 5.65 3.61 -4.05
C GLU A 311 6.85 4.39 -3.49
N GLN A 312 7.02 5.64 -3.94
CA GLN A 312 8.10 6.54 -3.55
C GLN A 312 7.55 7.94 -3.32
N LYS A 313 8.25 8.72 -2.48
CA LYS A 313 7.94 10.14 -2.25
C LYS A 313 8.30 10.94 -3.51
N ARG A 314 7.30 11.47 -4.22
CA ARG A 314 7.49 12.23 -5.46
C ARG A 314 6.58 13.45 -5.53
N VAL A 315 7.06 14.49 -6.22
CA VAL A 315 6.27 15.68 -6.56
C VAL A 315 6.22 15.81 -8.06
N ILE A 316 5.01 15.74 -8.63
CA ILE A 316 4.80 15.80 -10.07
C ILE A 316 3.97 17.04 -10.38
N CYS A 317 4.55 17.96 -11.13
CA CYS A 317 3.86 19.14 -11.63
C CYS A 317 3.28 18.83 -13.01
N ARG A 318 1.97 19.08 -13.19
CA ARG A 318 1.30 18.96 -14.48
C ARG A 318 0.90 20.33 -15.00
N ASP A 319 1.27 20.63 -16.24
CA ASP A 319 0.85 21.86 -16.93
C ASP A 319 -0.55 21.74 -17.56
N LYS A 320 -1.09 22.86 -18.06
CA LYS A 320 -2.39 22.91 -18.75
C LYS A 320 -2.44 22.16 -20.08
N ASN A 321 -1.28 21.80 -20.64
CA ASN A 321 -1.14 21.00 -21.86
C ASN A 321 -1.08 19.49 -21.55
N GLY A 322 -1.04 19.11 -20.27
CA GLY A 322 -0.95 17.73 -19.80
C GLY A 322 0.47 17.20 -19.65
N ASN A 323 1.51 18.02 -19.84
CA ASN A 323 2.89 17.59 -19.61
C ASN A 323 3.17 17.47 -18.12
N GLU A 324 3.84 16.40 -17.73
CA GLU A 324 4.22 16.12 -16.35
C GLU A 324 5.73 16.23 -16.17
N ILE A 325 6.15 16.94 -15.12
CA ILE A 325 7.54 17.09 -14.73
C ILE A 325 7.67 16.72 -13.27
N GLU A 326 8.54 15.75 -12.98
CA GLU A 326 8.91 15.42 -11.61
C GLU A 326 9.93 16.45 -11.10
N ILE A 327 9.65 17.02 -9.92
CA ILE A 327 10.54 17.98 -9.25
C ILE A 327 10.94 17.45 -7.88
N SER A 328 12.08 17.91 -7.38
CA SER A 328 12.51 17.55 -6.02
C SER A 328 11.65 18.24 -4.96
N LEU A 329 11.57 17.66 -3.75
CA LEU A 329 10.89 18.29 -2.61
C LEU A 329 11.50 19.66 -2.26
N ALA A 330 12.82 19.80 -2.38
CA ALA A 330 13.51 21.07 -2.12
C ALA A 330 13.11 22.14 -3.16
N GLU A 331 13.04 21.76 -4.43
CA GLU A 331 12.61 22.65 -5.52
C GLU A 331 11.13 23.03 -5.38
N TYR A 332 10.28 22.10 -4.96
CA TYR A 332 8.89 22.41 -4.61
C TYR A 332 8.82 23.42 -3.46
N GLN A 333 9.59 23.21 -2.38
CA GLN A 333 9.62 24.12 -1.23
C GLN A 333 10.11 25.52 -1.60
N GLU A 334 11.12 25.62 -2.46
CA GLU A 334 11.62 26.88 -2.98
C GLU A 334 10.56 27.60 -3.84
N LYS A 335 9.91 26.88 -4.77
CA LYS A 335 8.83 27.43 -5.61
C LYS A 335 7.61 27.85 -4.78
N ALA A 336 7.26 27.10 -3.75
CA ALA A 336 6.20 27.44 -2.81
C ALA A 336 6.57 28.70 -1.99
N ALA A 337 7.82 28.82 -1.52
CA ALA A 337 8.31 29.98 -0.78
C ALA A 337 8.41 31.25 -1.66
N ILE A 338 8.71 31.14 -2.96
CA ILE A 338 8.70 32.30 -3.86
C ILE A 338 7.27 32.88 -3.99
N SER A 339 6.27 32.01 -4.03
CA SER A 339 4.84 32.38 -4.00
C SER A 339 4.46 33.15 -2.71
N GLU A 340 5.14 32.92 -1.58
CA GLU A 340 4.99 33.67 -0.32
C GLU A 340 5.29 35.16 -0.50
N SER A 341 6.44 35.45 -1.10
CA SER A 341 6.91 36.83 -1.30
C SER A 341 6.03 37.61 -2.27
N ALA A 342 5.49 36.93 -3.28
CA ALA A 342 4.59 37.48 -4.27
C ALA A 342 3.17 37.75 -3.73
N ALA A 343 2.69 36.91 -2.79
CA ALA A 343 1.37 37.08 -2.17
C ALA A 343 1.35 38.15 -1.06
N LEU A 344 2.48 38.38 -0.38
CA LEU A 344 2.63 39.44 0.62
C LEU A 344 2.90 40.81 0.00
N GLY A 345 3.35 40.86 -1.26
CA GLY A 345 3.39 42.07 -2.08
C GLY A 345 2.10 42.25 -2.88
N ASN A 346 1.66 43.48 -3.12
CA ASN A 346 0.51 43.78 -3.99
C ASN A 346 0.81 43.49 -5.48
N MET A 347 1.31 42.30 -5.84
CA MET A 347 1.65 41.91 -7.22
C MET A 347 0.84 40.68 -7.62
N SER A 348 -0.47 40.89 -7.77
CA SER A 348 -1.44 39.91 -8.27
C SER A 348 -1.21 39.45 -9.73
N GLU A 349 -0.18 39.93 -10.42
CA GLU A 349 0.06 39.66 -11.84
C GLU A 349 1.02 38.50 -12.13
N GLU A 350 1.92 38.14 -11.21
CA GLU A 350 2.93 37.10 -11.48
C GLU A 350 2.39 35.68 -11.29
N LEU A 351 1.41 35.54 -10.38
CA LEU A 351 0.75 34.26 -10.04
C LEU A 351 -0.24 33.78 -11.12
N ALA A 352 -0.70 34.67 -12.00
CA ALA A 352 -1.57 34.36 -13.13
C ALA A 352 -0.83 33.70 -14.32
N ARG A 353 0.52 33.70 -14.30
CA ARG A 353 1.37 33.17 -15.39
C ARG A 353 1.83 31.73 -15.20
N SER A 354 1.42 31.06 -14.12
CA SER A 354 1.74 29.64 -13.98
C SER A 354 0.98 28.83 -15.04
N GLU A 355 1.73 28.21 -15.96
CA GLU A 355 1.20 27.18 -16.87
C GLU A 355 0.78 25.91 -16.13
N LEU A 356 1.05 25.82 -14.82
CA LEU A 356 0.70 24.66 -14.00
C LEU A 356 -0.80 24.56 -13.78
N GLU A 357 -1.32 23.37 -14.02
CA GLU A 357 -2.71 23.01 -13.78
C GLU A 357 -2.88 22.35 -12.40
N SER A 358 -1.98 21.45 -12.03
CA SER A 358 -2.06 20.66 -10.80
C SER A 358 -0.71 20.16 -10.33
N ILE A 359 -0.62 19.86 -9.03
CA ILE A 359 0.55 19.27 -8.40
C ILE A 359 0.13 17.95 -7.76
N PHE A 360 0.83 16.87 -8.04
CA PHE A 360 0.59 15.57 -7.42
C PHE A 360 1.70 15.26 -6.42
N PHE A 361 1.31 15.01 -5.19
CA PHE A 361 2.17 14.44 -4.16
C PHE A 361 1.90 12.95 -4.06
N GLU A 362 2.92 12.16 -4.40
CA GLU A 362 2.89 10.72 -4.22
C GLU A 362 3.61 10.33 -2.95
N HIS A 363 2.97 9.49 -2.14
CA HIS A 363 3.52 9.05 -0.87
C HIS A 363 3.17 7.59 -0.53
N PRO A 364 4.13 6.77 -0.06
CA PRO A 364 3.87 5.37 0.29
C PRO A 364 3.13 5.19 1.62
N ASP A 365 3.36 6.10 2.57
CA ASP A 365 2.86 5.99 3.94
C ASP A 365 1.46 6.64 4.12
N LEU A 366 0.87 7.11 3.03
CA LEU A 366 -0.49 7.64 3.01
C LEU A 366 -1.52 6.52 3.22
N GLU A 367 -1.84 6.17 4.46
CA GLU A 367 -2.72 5.03 4.76
C GLU A 367 -4.13 5.21 4.18
N LEU A 368 -4.67 6.43 4.17
CA LEU A 368 -5.95 6.72 3.50
C LEU A 368 -5.83 6.50 1.97
N CYS A 369 -4.80 7.06 1.34
CA CYS A 369 -4.67 6.98 -0.12
C CYS A 369 -4.25 5.61 -0.64
N LYS A 370 -3.53 4.83 0.17
CA LYS A 370 -3.19 3.42 -0.11
C LYS A 370 -4.44 2.58 -0.33
N ASN A 371 -5.55 2.97 0.30
CA ASN A 371 -6.83 2.29 0.18
C ASN A 371 -7.77 2.94 -0.85
N GLY A 372 -7.21 3.61 -1.87
CA GLY A 372 -7.93 4.07 -3.06
C GLY A 372 -8.62 5.43 -2.88
N VAL A 373 -8.04 6.31 -2.07
CA VAL A 373 -8.50 7.69 -1.88
C VAL A 373 -7.46 8.66 -2.45
N GLU A 374 -7.90 9.77 -3.01
CA GLU A 374 -7.08 10.92 -3.37
C GLU A 374 -7.59 12.12 -2.58
N ILE A 375 -6.67 12.83 -1.90
CA ILE A 375 -7.02 14.04 -1.17
C ILE A 375 -6.65 15.23 -2.03
N VAL A 376 -7.60 16.12 -2.25
CA VAL A 376 -7.43 17.31 -3.07
C VAL A 376 -7.41 18.51 -2.16
N ASP A 377 -6.24 19.13 -2.02
CA ASP A 377 -6.07 20.36 -1.24
C ASP A 377 -6.34 21.58 -2.12
N SER A 378 -7.20 22.46 -1.62
CA SER A 378 -7.54 23.71 -2.28
C SER A 378 -6.67 24.87 -1.74
N PRO A 379 -6.16 25.74 -2.63
CA PRO A 379 -5.64 27.03 -2.21
C PRO A 379 -6.68 27.79 -1.36
N GLY A 380 -6.23 28.62 -0.41
CA GLY A 380 -7.17 29.41 0.41
C GLY A 380 -8.12 30.23 -0.47
N LEU A 381 -9.41 29.88 -0.45
CA LEU A 381 -10.39 30.32 -1.45
C LEU A 381 -10.80 31.79 -1.34
N ASN A 382 -10.36 32.51 -0.30
CA ASN A 382 -10.86 33.85 0.00
C ASN A 382 -10.12 35.00 -0.70
N GLU A 383 -8.85 34.83 -1.04
CA GLU A 383 -8.02 35.92 -1.57
C GLU A 383 -7.75 35.78 -3.08
N HIS A 384 -8.27 34.72 -3.71
CA HIS A 384 -8.10 34.51 -5.15
C HIS A 384 -9.27 35.16 -5.94
N PRO A 385 -8.99 36.00 -6.94
CA PRO A 385 -10.03 36.65 -7.75
C PRO A 385 -10.96 35.62 -8.45
N ASP A 386 -10.42 34.47 -8.84
CA ASP A 386 -11.16 33.37 -9.49
C ASP A 386 -11.68 32.27 -8.54
N ARG A 387 -11.98 32.60 -7.27
CA ARG A 387 -12.45 31.63 -6.26
C ARG A 387 -13.56 30.68 -6.75
N LYS A 388 -14.51 31.19 -7.55
CA LYS A 388 -15.62 30.38 -8.07
C LYS A 388 -15.15 29.32 -9.05
N ALA A 389 -14.21 29.65 -9.93
CA ALA A 389 -13.69 28.72 -10.94
C ALA A 389 -12.86 27.61 -10.30
N ILE A 390 -12.02 27.94 -9.31
CA ILE A 390 -11.22 26.97 -8.56
C ILE A 390 -12.14 26.01 -7.79
N THR A 391 -13.12 26.53 -7.05
CA THR A 391 -14.09 25.73 -6.29
C THR A 391 -14.94 24.83 -7.21
N GLN A 392 -15.38 25.33 -8.36
CA GLN A 392 -16.11 24.52 -9.34
C GLN A 392 -15.25 23.38 -9.90
N LYS A 393 -13.98 23.67 -10.23
CA LYS A 393 -13.03 22.66 -10.71
C LYS A 393 -12.77 21.59 -9.66
N LEU A 394 -12.67 22.00 -8.40
CA LEU A 394 -12.49 21.11 -7.26
C LEU A 394 -13.69 20.17 -7.06
N ILE A 395 -14.92 20.69 -7.17
CA ILE A 395 -16.14 19.90 -6.88
C ILE A 395 -16.48 18.89 -7.99
N LYS A 396 -16.19 19.20 -9.25
CA LYS A 396 -16.68 18.43 -10.42
C LYS A 396 -16.45 16.92 -10.34
N ASP A 397 -15.32 16.49 -9.77
CA ASP A 397 -14.92 15.09 -9.68
C ASP A 397 -14.64 14.65 -8.24
N THR A 398 -15.37 15.23 -7.27
CA THR A 398 -15.17 14.98 -5.83
C THR A 398 -16.33 14.19 -5.22
N ASP A 399 -16.01 13.13 -4.50
CA ASP A 399 -16.99 12.29 -3.78
C ASP A 399 -17.41 12.91 -2.44
N ALA A 400 -16.46 13.56 -1.76
CA ALA A 400 -16.66 14.20 -0.46
C ALA A 400 -15.92 15.54 -0.36
N VAL A 401 -16.56 16.56 0.21
CA VAL A 401 -15.92 17.84 0.53
C VAL A 401 -15.80 17.96 2.04
N ILE A 402 -14.61 18.26 2.53
CA ILE A 402 -14.30 18.62 3.91
C ILE A 402 -14.13 20.13 3.98
N PHE A 403 -15.07 20.80 4.63
CA PHE A 403 -15.00 22.22 4.94
C PHE A 403 -14.38 22.43 6.33
N LEU A 404 -13.30 23.19 6.42
CA LEU A 404 -12.55 23.45 7.64
C LEU A 404 -12.81 24.87 8.16
N THR A 405 -13.24 24.98 9.43
CA THR A 405 -13.45 26.25 10.14
C THR A 405 -12.79 26.20 11.52
N ASN A 406 -12.48 27.35 12.11
CA ASN A 406 -11.82 27.44 13.41
C ASN A 406 -12.82 27.57 14.55
N ALA A 407 -12.67 26.77 15.60
CA ALA A 407 -13.57 26.74 16.76
C ALA A 407 -13.75 28.10 17.47
N SER A 408 -12.69 28.91 17.55
CA SER A 408 -12.72 30.21 18.23
C SER A 408 -13.29 31.34 17.37
N ARG A 409 -13.30 31.18 16.05
CA ARG A 409 -13.79 32.17 15.07
C ARG A 409 -14.66 31.53 13.99
N SER A 410 -15.54 30.62 14.41
CA SER A 410 -16.29 29.77 13.48
C SER A 410 -17.35 30.55 12.71
N LEU A 411 -17.55 30.22 11.44
CA LEU A 411 -18.59 30.76 10.57
C LEU A 411 -18.49 32.28 10.41
N THR A 412 -17.33 32.76 9.98
CA THR A 412 -17.18 34.15 9.48
C THR A 412 -18.18 34.39 8.33
N GLN A 413 -18.44 35.65 7.97
CA GLN A 413 -19.35 35.93 6.84
C GLN A 413 -18.88 35.25 5.55
N GLY A 414 -17.56 35.27 5.27
CA GLY A 414 -16.96 34.59 4.13
C GLY A 414 -17.17 33.08 4.17
N GLU A 415 -16.93 32.44 5.31
CA GLU A 415 -17.17 31.00 5.50
C GLU A 415 -18.64 30.61 5.28
N ARG A 416 -19.58 31.44 5.75
CA ARG A 416 -21.03 31.20 5.55
C ARG A 416 -21.41 31.27 4.08
N GLU A 417 -20.94 32.29 3.36
CA GLU A 417 -21.18 32.45 1.93
C GLU A 417 -20.57 31.29 1.13
N LEU A 418 -19.34 30.87 1.51
CA LEU A 418 -18.67 29.74 0.89
C LEU A 418 -19.41 28.43 1.15
N LEU A 419 -19.83 28.14 2.38
CA LEU A 419 -20.63 26.94 2.71
C LEU A 419 -21.93 26.89 1.92
N GLN A 420 -22.63 28.01 1.78
CA GLN A 420 -23.84 28.07 0.95
C GLN A 420 -23.54 27.82 -0.52
N SER A 421 -22.44 28.38 -1.05
CA SER A 421 -22.01 28.11 -2.42
C SER A 421 -21.66 26.64 -2.63
N LEU A 422 -20.94 26.01 -1.69
CA LEU A 422 -20.60 24.59 -1.74
C LEU A 422 -21.87 23.73 -1.71
N LYS A 423 -22.81 24.01 -0.79
CA LYS A 423 -24.10 23.34 -0.70
C LYS A 423 -24.83 23.33 -2.05
N LEU A 424 -24.98 24.50 -2.67
CA LEU A 424 -25.67 24.63 -3.95
C LEU A 424 -24.97 23.82 -5.04
N GLN A 425 -23.65 23.93 -5.16
CA GLN A 425 -22.90 23.25 -6.21
C GLN A 425 -22.94 21.72 -6.05
N LEU A 426 -22.85 21.22 -4.82
CA LEU A 426 -22.87 19.79 -4.52
C LEU A 426 -24.24 19.14 -4.75
N ASN A 427 -25.32 19.93 -4.66
CA ASN A 427 -26.71 19.48 -4.87
C ASN A 427 -27.27 19.81 -6.26
N GLY A 428 -26.42 20.11 -7.24
CA GLY A 428 -26.90 20.45 -8.59
C GLY A 428 -27.77 21.72 -8.62
N ASN A 429 -27.44 22.70 -7.79
CA ASN A 429 -28.13 23.98 -7.59
C ASN A 429 -29.53 23.89 -6.96
N GLN A 430 -29.86 22.77 -6.30
CA GLN A 430 -31.09 22.67 -5.50
C GLN A 430 -30.91 23.34 -4.14
N ILE A 431 -31.70 24.38 -3.88
CA ILE A 431 -31.54 25.28 -2.72
C ILE A 431 -32.00 24.62 -1.41
N ASP A 432 -33.07 23.81 -1.49
CA ASP A 432 -33.78 23.32 -0.31
C ASP A 432 -33.21 22.00 0.25
N LEU A 433 -32.39 21.29 -0.53
CA LEU A 433 -31.76 20.05 -0.07
C LEU A 433 -30.44 20.32 0.65
N PRO A 434 -30.15 19.60 1.76
CA PRO A 434 -28.82 19.61 2.38
C PRO A 434 -27.80 18.85 1.52
N ALA A 435 -26.52 19.17 1.66
CA ALA A 435 -25.45 18.49 0.92
C ALA A 435 -24.98 17.22 1.66
N ASP A 436 -25.21 16.06 1.07
CA ASP A 436 -24.88 14.76 1.69
C ASP A 436 -23.38 14.45 1.70
N ASN A 437 -22.62 15.00 0.74
CA ASN A 437 -21.17 14.85 0.61
C ASN A 437 -20.36 15.96 1.30
N LEU A 438 -20.99 16.88 2.02
CA LEU A 438 -20.30 17.96 2.71
C LEU A 438 -20.08 17.60 4.19
N PHE A 439 -18.82 17.59 4.61
CA PHE A 439 -18.38 17.45 5.99
C PHE A 439 -17.91 18.81 6.50
N VAL A 440 -18.29 19.17 7.72
CA VAL A 440 -17.84 20.39 8.39
C VAL A 440 -16.96 19.98 9.57
N LEU A 441 -15.69 20.39 9.52
CA LEU A 441 -14.70 20.16 10.56
C LEU A 441 -14.37 21.47 11.27
N VAL A 442 -14.60 21.47 12.57
CA VAL A 442 -14.36 22.59 13.48
C VAL A 442 -13.03 22.31 14.19
N ASN A 443 -11.97 22.93 13.68
CA ASN A 443 -10.59 22.70 14.10
C ASN A 443 -10.17 23.61 15.28
N PHE A 444 -9.01 23.36 15.88
CA PHE A 444 -8.45 24.09 17.02
C PHE A 444 -9.31 24.04 18.29
N LEU A 445 -10.03 22.93 18.52
CA LEU A 445 -10.86 22.76 19.71
C LEU A 445 -10.04 22.82 21.01
N ASP A 446 -8.77 22.44 20.96
CA ASP A 446 -7.81 22.49 22.06
C ASP A 446 -7.58 23.90 22.62
N LEU A 447 -7.74 24.93 21.78
CA LEU A 447 -7.62 26.33 22.19
C LEU A 447 -8.83 26.83 23.00
N VAL A 448 -9.96 26.11 22.93
CA VAL A 448 -11.18 26.46 23.67
C VAL A 448 -11.11 25.87 25.08
N ARG A 449 -10.70 26.69 26.04
CA ARG A 449 -10.39 26.27 27.41
C ARG A 449 -11.58 25.82 28.26
N SER A 450 -12.78 26.38 28.04
CA SER A 450 -13.94 26.12 28.90
C SER A 450 -14.95 25.21 28.22
N GLU A 451 -15.41 24.18 28.94
CA GLU A 451 -16.47 23.27 28.48
C GLU A 451 -17.77 24.02 28.13
N LYS A 452 -18.11 25.07 28.88
CA LYS A 452 -19.25 25.93 28.58
C LYS A 452 -19.10 26.60 27.20
N SER A 453 -17.93 27.11 26.87
CA SER A 453 -17.64 27.71 25.56
C SER A 453 -17.69 26.65 24.45
N ARG A 454 -17.12 25.45 24.68
CA ARG A 454 -17.21 24.33 23.72
C ARG A 454 -18.66 23.97 23.41
N GLN A 455 -19.53 23.90 24.42
CA GLN A 455 -20.96 23.64 24.25
C GLN A 455 -21.69 24.78 23.51
N GLN A 456 -21.35 26.04 23.79
CA GLN A 456 -21.94 27.19 23.08
C GLN A 456 -21.57 27.20 21.60
N ILE A 457 -20.29 26.98 21.28
CA ILE A 457 -19.80 26.87 19.90
C ILE A 457 -20.52 25.73 19.19
N ARG A 458 -20.59 24.55 19.82
CA ARG A 458 -21.28 23.38 19.28
C ARG A 458 -22.74 23.67 18.93
N ARG A 459 -23.52 24.22 19.88
CA ARG A 459 -24.93 24.60 19.64
C ARG A 459 -25.07 25.63 18.53
N SER A 460 -24.20 26.64 18.49
CA SER A 460 -24.25 27.67 17.44
C SER A 460 -24.01 27.09 16.05
N LEU A 461 -23.06 26.16 15.91
CA LEU A 461 -22.75 25.48 14.66
C LEU A 461 -23.85 24.51 14.26
N GLU A 462 -24.34 23.70 15.20
CA GLU A 462 -25.46 22.77 14.97
C GLU A 462 -26.70 23.53 14.49
N ASN A 463 -27.06 24.65 15.12
CA ASN A 463 -28.18 25.49 14.68
C ASN A 463 -27.98 26.06 13.27
N PHE A 464 -26.74 26.39 12.89
CA PHE A 464 -26.45 26.91 11.55
C PHE A 464 -26.52 25.83 10.47
N VAL A 465 -25.95 24.65 10.73
CA VAL A 465 -25.83 23.58 9.72
C VAL A 465 -27.04 22.64 9.68
N PHE A 466 -27.82 22.53 10.77
CA PHE A 466 -29.01 21.67 10.88
C PHE A 466 -30.32 22.45 11.13
N GLY A 467 -30.29 23.79 11.10
CA GLY A 467 -31.47 24.61 11.31
C GLY A 467 -32.52 24.46 10.19
N GLU A 468 -33.46 25.42 10.11
CA GLU A 468 -34.58 25.39 9.14
C GLU A 468 -34.15 25.17 7.68
N LYS A 469 -32.94 25.61 7.32
CA LYS A 469 -32.32 25.39 6.01
C LYS A 469 -31.03 24.59 6.19
N PRO A 470 -31.09 23.26 6.34
CA PRO A 470 -29.92 22.46 6.65
C PRO A 470 -28.89 22.56 5.53
N ILE A 471 -27.62 22.66 5.92
CA ILE A 471 -26.47 22.74 5.01
C ILE A 471 -25.92 21.35 4.73
N ILE A 472 -25.89 20.48 5.74
CA ILE A 472 -25.34 19.12 5.67
C ILE A 472 -26.43 18.09 5.98
N GLY A 473 -26.36 16.93 5.33
CA GLY A 473 -27.45 15.95 5.34
C GLY A 473 -27.59 15.08 6.59
N SER A 474 -26.56 15.05 7.46
CA SER A 474 -26.51 14.15 8.61
C SER A 474 -25.62 14.70 9.73
N GLU A 475 -25.96 14.39 10.98
CA GLU A 475 -25.13 14.67 12.16
C GLU A 475 -23.73 14.07 12.06
N SER A 476 -23.58 12.93 11.35
CA SER A 476 -22.29 12.29 11.08
C SER A 476 -21.34 13.15 10.23
N ARG A 477 -21.79 14.30 9.71
CA ARG A 477 -20.99 15.21 8.88
C ARG A 477 -20.36 16.36 9.65
N LEU A 478 -20.73 16.60 10.92
CA LEU A 478 -20.17 17.66 11.75
C LEU A 478 -19.17 17.07 12.76
N HIS A 479 -17.92 17.52 12.72
CA HIS A 479 -16.86 17.05 13.62
C HIS A 479 -16.14 18.21 14.28
N PHE A 480 -15.79 18.03 15.55
CA PHE A 480 -14.98 18.99 16.32
C PHE A 480 -13.64 18.32 16.62
N ILE A 481 -12.54 18.88 16.15
CA ILE A 481 -11.22 18.26 16.21
C ILE A 481 -10.15 19.26 16.67
N SER A 482 -9.00 18.72 17.04
CA SER A 482 -7.74 19.46 16.99
C SER A 482 -6.77 18.65 16.14
N ALA A 483 -6.53 19.10 14.90
CA ALA A 483 -5.63 18.41 13.99
C ALA A 483 -4.19 18.38 14.54
N GLN A 484 -3.73 19.50 15.12
CA GLN A 484 -2.38 19.57 15.71
C GLN A 484 -2.26 18.63 16.90
N ALA A 485 -3.18 18.70 17.87
CA ALA A 485 -3.08 17.85 19.06
C ALA A 485 -3.26 16.35 18.74
N ALA A 486 -3.98 16.00 17.68
CA ALA A 486 -4.07 14.63 17.18
C ALA A 486 -2.78 14.19 16.46
N LEU A 487 -2.17 15.07 15.66
CA LEU A 487 -0.86 14.81 15.04
C LEU A 487 0.22 14.62 16.11
N ASP A 488 0.34 15.54 17.06
CA ASP A 488 1.31 15.46 18.16
C ASP A 488 1.11 14.17 18.97
N ALA A 489 -0.13 13.82 19.29
CA ALA A 489 -0.48 12.57 19.97
C ALA A 489 -0.03 11.33 19.17
N THR A 490 -0.21 11.36 17.85
CA THR A 490 0.20 10.27 16.94
C THR A 490 1.72 10.16 16.87
N LEU A 491 2.43 11.29 16.80
CA LEU A 491 3.90 11.34 16.73
C LEU A 491 4.57 10.98 18.06
N GLU A 492 3.96 11.39 19.18
CA GLU A 492 4.45 11.13 20.53
C GLU A 492 3.97 9.81 21.12
N ASP A 493 3.16 9.04 20.39
CA ASP A 493 2.58 7.76 20.84
C ASP A 493 1.76 7.90 22.15
N LYS A 494 0.98 8.97 22.25
CA LYS A 494 0.15 9.29 23.43
C LYS A 494 -1.32 9.29 23.05
N GLU A 495 -2.17 8.71 23.91
CA GLU A 495 -3.62 8.88 23.77
C GLU A 495 -4.09 10.19 24.42
N ASN A 496 -4.95 10.93 23.72
CA ASN A 496 -5.68 12.06 24.27
C ASN A 496 -7.10 12.15 23.66
N GLU A 497 -7.95 13.02 24.21
CA GLU A 497 -9.33 13.18 23.72
C GLU A 497 -9.38 13.64 22.25
N TYR A 498 -8.43 14.47 21.81
CA TYR A 498 -8.40 15.02 20.45
C TYR A 498 -8.09 13.97 19.40
N LEU A 499 -7.23 13.00 19.73
CA LEU A 499 -6.95 11.84 18.89
C LEU A 499 -8.21 10.98 18.72
N THR A 500 -8.99 10.79 19.80
CA THR A 500 -10.30 10.11 19.73
C THR A 500 -11.29 10.87 18.85
N TYR A 501 -11.38 12.19 18.98
CA TYR A 501 -12.23 13.01 18.11
C TYR A 501 -11.80 12.93 16.64
N PHE A 502 -10.49 12.89 16.40
CA PHE A 502 -9.94 12.72 15.06
C PHE A 502 -10.29 11.34 14.47
N TYR A 503 -10.19 10.26 15.25
CA TYR A 503 -10.63 8.93 14.81
C TYR A 503 -12.13 8.84 14.50
N ASN A 504 -12.97 9.53 15.27
CA ASN A 504 -14.39 9.58 14.99
C ASN A 504 -14.67 10.25 13.63
N PHE A 505 -13.95 11.33 13.34
CA PHE A 505 -13.98 11.97 12.03
C PHE A 505 -13.51 11.01 10.92
N THR A 506 -12.36 10.38 11.07
CA THR A 506 -11.80 9.51 10.02
C THR A 506 -12.67 8.28 9.76
N LYS A 507 -13.30 7.72 10.81
CA LYS A 507 -14.29 6.64 10.69
C LYS A 507 -15.56 7.10 9.98
N SER A 508 -15.99 8.34 10.21
CA SER A 508 -17.18 8.88 9.53
C SER A 508 -16.94 9.06 8.03
N ILE A 509 -15.80 9.64 7.64
CA ILE A 509 -15.45 9.77 6.21
C ILE A 509 -15.24 8.40 5.56
N GLU A 510 -14.62 7.45 6.26
CA GLU A 510 -14.44 6.07 5.76
C GLU A 510 -15.79 5.39 5.49
N ASN A 511 -16.72 5.49 6.44
CA ASN A 511 -18.07 4.95 6.30
C ASN A 511 -18.80 5.58 5.10
N PHE A 512 -18.70 6.90 4.94
CA PHE A 512 -19.31 7.59 3.81
C PHE A 512 -18.78 7.09 2.47
N LEU A 513 -17.46 7.05 2.33
CA LEU A 513 -16.81 6.63 1.09
C LEU A 513 -17.16 5.18 0.75
N THR A 514 -17.25 4.29 1.74
CA THR A 514 -17.46 2.85 1.49
C THR A 514 -18.93 2.45 1.38
N VAL A 515 -19.77 2.92 2.30
CA VAL A 515 -21.16 2.47 2.45
C VAL A 515 -22.13 3.33 1.65
N GLU A 516 -21.86 4.63 1.51
CA GLU A 516 -22.75 5.53 0.78
C GLU A 516 -22.27 5.69 -0.67
N ARG A 517 -21.05 6.21 -0.87
CA ARG A 517 -20.50 6.44 -2.23
C ARG A 517 -20.06 5.15 -2.92
N GLY A 518 -19.38 4.27 -2.20
CA GLY A 518 -18.82 3.04 -2.73
C GLY A 518 -19.90 2.08 -3.23
N VAL A 519 -20.99 1.93 -2.48
CA VAL A 519 -22.14 1.11 -2.91
C VAL A 519 -22.73 1.64 -4.21
N VAL A 520 -22.92 2.95 -4.35
CA VAL A 520 -23.42 3.56 -5.59
C VAL A 520 -22.46 3.30 -6.76
N ALA A 521 -21.16 3.49 -6.56
CA ALA A 521 -20.15 3.24 -7.59
C ALA A 521 -20.16 1.77 -8.06
N ILE A 522 -20.17 0.82 -7.13
CA ILE A 522 -20.23 -0.62 -7.42
C ILE A 522 -21.53 -0.98 -8.15
N GLN A 523 -22.68 -0.47 -7.71
CA GLN A 523 -23.97 -0.71 -8.38
C GLN A 523 -23.98 -0.20 -9.83
N GLN A 524 -23.36 0.95 -10.10
CA GLN A 524 -23.23 1.45 -11.47
C GLN A 524 -22.41 0.49 -12.35
N PHE A 525 -21.29 -0.02 -11.84
CA PHE A 525 -20.50 -1.02 -12.56
C PHE A 525 -21.26 -2.33 -12.78
N VAL A 526 -21.95 -2.84 -11.75
CA VAL A 526 -22.76 -4.07 -11.86
C VAL A 526 -23.88 -3.91 -12.88
N ARG A 527 -24.59 -2.77 -12.90
CA ARG A 527 -25.62 -2.50 -13.92
C ARG A 527 -25.04 -2.49 -15.32
N LYS A 528 -23.88 -1.86 -15.51
CA LYS A 528 -23.18 -1.79 -16.80
C LYS A 528 -22.73 -3.18 -17.25
N ILE A 529 -22.13 -3.97 -16.36
CA ILE A 529 -21.73 -5.36 -16.63
C ILE A 529 -22.95 -6.21 -17.02
N ASN A 530 -24.04 -6.14 -16.25
CA ASN A 530 -25.25 -6.91 -16.54
C ASN A 530 -25.86 -6.56 -17.90
N SER A 531 -25.82 -5.28 -18.29
CA SER A 531 -26.24 -4.84 -19.63
C SER A 531 -25.39 -5.51 -20.72
N LEU A 532 -24.07 -5.54 -20.55
CA LEU A 532 -23.14 -6.16 -21.50
C LEU A 532 -23.30 -7.67 -21.56
N ILE A 533 -23.52 -8.35 -20.43
CA ILE A 533 -23.82 -9.77 -20.38
C ILE A 533 -25.11 -10.06 -21.17
N PHE A 534 -26.16 -9.26 -20.95
CA PHE A 534 -27.42 -9.43 -21.65
C PHE A 534 -27.27 -9.27 -23.17
N GLU A 535 -26.50 -8.27 -23.62
CA GLU A 535 -26.18 -8.08 -25.04
C GLU A 535 -25.38 -9.25 -25.62
N ALA A 536 -24.38 -9.77 -24.89
CA ALA A 536 -23.59 -10.92 -25.30
C ALA A 536 -24.46 -12.19 -25.41
N ILE A 537 -25.32 -12.47 -24.42
CA ILE A 537 -26.24 -13.63 -24.46
C ILE A 537 -27.16 -13.53 -25.68
N LYS A 538 -27.77 -12.36 -25.91
CA LYS A 538 -28.64 -12.13 -27.07
C LYS A 538 -27.91 -12.35 -28.39
N GLY A 539 -26.65 -11.92 -28.49
CA GLY A 539 -25.80 -12.16 -29.67
C GLY A 539 -25.53 -13.65 -29.90
N LEU A 540 -25.20 -14.39 -28.83
CA LEU A 540 -24.98 -15.84 -28.89
C LEU A 540 -26.24 -16.61 -29.28
N GLU A 541 -27.41 -16.26 -28.72
CA GLU A 541 -28.69 -16.87 -29.11
C GLU A 541 -29.04 -16.62 -30.59
N GLN A 542 -28.68 -15.46 -31.13
CA GLN A 542 -28.84 -15.17 -32.56
C GLN A 542 -27.90 -16.04 -33.39
N ALA A 543 -26.64 -16.17 -32.99
CA ALA A 543 -25.67 -17.03 -33.67
C ALA A 543 -26.10 -18.50 -33.64
N GLU A 544 -26.60 -19.00 -32.51
CA GLU A 544 -27.16 -20.35 -32.38
C GLU A 544 -28.33 -20.57 -33.34
N LYS A 545 -29.29 -19.63 -33.40
CA LYS A 545 -30.43 -19.74 -34.33
C LYS A 545 -30.01 -19.76 -35.80
N VAL A 546 -28.96 -19.03 -36.16
CA VAL A 546 -28.38 -19.04 -37.50
C VAL A 546 -27.74 -20.40 -37.79
N LEU A 547 -26.97 -20.95 -36.85
CA LEU A 547 -26.31 -22.25 -36.97
C LEU A 547 -27.29 -23.43 -37.02
N ASP A 548 -28.38 -23.37 -36.25
CA ASP A 548 -29.46 -24.36 -36.24
C ASP A 548 -30.30 -24.38 -37.54
N GLY A 549 -29.99 -23.52 -38.50
CA GLY A 549 -30.75 -23.39 -39.76
C GLY A 549 -32.17 -22.86 -39.57
N LYS A 550 -32.49 -22.28 -38.40
CA LYS A 550 -33.81 -21.71 -38.07
C LYS A 550 -33.99 -20.28 -38.60
N VAL A 551 -32.96 -19.72 -39.26
CA VAL A 551 -33.04 -18.44 -39.99
C VAL A 551 -33.11 -18.73 -41.48
N TYR A 552 -34.30 -18.50 -42.07
CA TYR A 552 -34.49 -18.54 -43.51
C TYR A 552 -33.75 -17.34 -44.14
N LEU A 553 -32.59 -17.59 -44.76
CA LEU A 553 -31.94 -16.60 -45.62
C LEU A 553 -32.88 -16.31 -46.80
N PRO A 554 -33.40 -15.08 -46.97
CA PRO A 554 -34.13 -14.71 -48.17
C PRO A 554 -33.25 -15.02 -49.39
N GLU A 555 -33.83 -15.51 -50.48
CA GLU A 555 -33.07 -15.90 -51.68
C GLU A 555 -32.15 -14.77 -52.20
N GLU A 556 -32.53 -13.51 -51.99
CA GLU A 556 -31.72 -12.32 -52.28
C GLU A 556 -30.42 -12.26 -51.47
N ALA A 557 -30.44 -12.70 -50.20
CA ALA A 557 -29.26 -12.75 -49.35
C ALA A 557 -28.33 -13.91 -49.74
N LYS A 558 -28.89 -15.05 -50.17
CA LYS A 558 -28.11 -16.16 -50.73
C LYS A 558 -27.41 -15.75 -52.03
N GLN A 559 -28.11 -15.02 -52.91
CA GLN A 559 -27.52 -14.51 -54.15
C GLN A 559 -26.36 -13.55 -53.90
N LYS A 560 -26.49 -12.62 -52.94
CA LYS A 560 -25.39 -11.70 -52.58
C LYS A 560 -24.18 -12.41 -51.98
N ILE A 561 -24.38 -13.48 -51.21
CA ILE A 561 -23.29 -14.29 -50.68
C ILE A 561 -22.59 -15.05 -51.81
N LEU A 562 -23.35 -15.63 -52.75
CA LEU A 562 -22.82 -16.29 -53.95
C LEU A 562 -22.05 -15.33 -54.86
N GLU A 563 -22.51 -14.08 -55.04
CA GLU A 563 -21.80 -13.06 -55.81
C GLU A 563 -20.47 -12.68 -55.14
N LYS A 564 -20.45 -12.47 -53.83
CA LYS A 564 -19.21 -12.16 -53.09
C LYS A 564 -18.20 -13.31 -53.11
N ILE A 565 -18.68 -14.56 -53.09
CA ILE A 565 -17.81 -15.75 -53.25
C ILE A 565 -17.24 -15.82 -54.67
N GLY A 566 -18.03 -15.47 -55.69
CA GLY A 566 -17.58 -15.39 -57.09
C GLY A 566 -16.54 -14.28 -57.33
N GLU A 567 -16.72 -13.11 -56.72
CA GLU A 567 -15.76 -11.99 -56.78
C GLU A 567 -14.42 -12.33 -56.11
N ALA A 568 -14.45 -13.06 -54.98
CA ALA A 568 -13.26 -13.45 -54.23
C ALA A 568 -12.45 -14.60 -54.88
N SER A 569 -13.06 -15.38 -55.77
CA SER A 569 -12.45 -16.58 -56.35
C SER A 569 -11.90 -16.42 -57.77
N GLN A 570 -12.06 -15.24 -58.41
CA GLN A 570 -11.67 -14.98 -59.82
C GLN A 570 -12.14 -16.06 -60.82
N GLY A 571 -13.16 -16.84 -60.48
CA GLY A 571 -13.73 -17.89 -61.30
C GLY A 571 -15.23 -17.67 -61.43
N ASP A 572 -15.76 -17.75 -62.65
CA ASP A 572 -17.17 -17.56 -62.97
C ASP A 572 -18.07 -18.62 -62.30
N VAL A 573 -18.44 -18.38 -61.03
CA VAL A 573 -19.43 -19.19 -60.29
C VAL A 573 -20.82 -19.15 -60.98
N LYS A 574 -21.06 -18.20 -61.89
CA LYS A 574 -22.26 -18.14 -62.75
C LYS A 574 -22.37 -19.32 -63.74
N ILE A 575 -21.27 -20.02 -64.07
CA ILE A 575 -21.31 -21.12 -65.05
C ILE A 575 -21.79 -22.43 -64.41
N LEU A 576 -21.53 -22.67 -63.12
CA LEU A 576 -21.96 -23.89 -62.41
C LEU A 576 -23.46 -23.90 -62.08
N SER A 577 -24.04 -22.77 -61.68
CA SER A 577 -25.49 -22.70 -61.40
C SER A 577 -26.37 -22.78 -62.66
N THR A 578 -25.79 -22.48 -63.83
CA THR A 578 -26.52 -22.51 -65.11
C THR A 578 -26.38 -23.87 -65.81
N THR A 579 -25.30 -24.61 -65.56
CA THR A 579 -25.11 -25.97 -66.11
C THR A 579 -25.93 -27.04 -65.38
N GLU A 580 -26.23 -26.87 -64.09
CA GLU A 580 -27.16 -27.78 -63.39
C GLU A 580 -28.61 -27.60 -63.88
N LYS A 581 -29.05 -26.38 -64.18
CA LYS A 581 -30.40 -26.11 -64.73
C LYS A 581 -30.59 -26.57 -66.19
N LEU A 582 -29.51 -26.92 -66.89
CA LEU A 582 -29.55 -27.45 -68.26
C LEU A 582 -29.42 -28.98 -68.33
N LYS A 583 -29.18 -29.67 -67.20
CA LYS A 583 -29.16 -31.13 -67.14
C LYS A 583 -30.53 -31.77 -66.86
N ASP A 584 -31.52 -30.98 -66.43
CA ASP A 584 -32.89 -31.41 -66.14
C ASP A 584 -33.92 -30.95 -67.19
N LYS A 585 -33.52 -30.83 -68.47
CA LYS A 585 -34.44 -30.60 -69.60
C LYS A 585 -34.26 -31.60 -70.72
#